data_AF-A0A537NX56-F1
#
_entry.id   AF-A0A537NX56-F1
#
_cell.length_a   1.000
_cell.length_b   1.000
_cell.length_c   1.000
_cell.angle_alpha   90.00
_cell.angle_beta   90.00
_cell.angle_gamma   90.00
#
_symmetry.space_group_name_H-M   'P 1'
#
loop_
_entity.id
_entity.type
_entity.pdbx_description
1 polymer ?
#
loop_
_entity_poly.entity_id
_entity_poly.type
_entity_poly.pdbx_seq_one_letter_code
_entity_poly.pdbx_strand_id
1 'polypeptide(L)'
;MDEYFADALGVMRALNGSAVQKLFASHIGQFLSFNDISKAFDQSFGAGAGARVRMQCVRDNGRLIISELTIGLNGDITPQSSLADLIAAAQPTKTECPGGIVDAVGAQ
;
A
#
# COMPACT_ATOMS: atom_id res chain seq x y z
N MET A 1 -18.69 -19.49 0.91
CA MET A 1 -18.01 -18.70 -0.13
C MET A 1 -17.76 -17.25 0.33
N ASP A 2 -18.15 -16.89 1.57
CA ASP A 2 -18.10 -15.51 2.07
C ASP A 2 -16.85 -15.16 2.90
N GLU A 3 -16.17 -16.15 3.48
CA GLU A 3 -15.10 -15.92 4.46
C GLU A 3 -13.86 -15.25 3.83
N TYR A 4 -13.40 -15.74 2.68
CA TYR A 4 -12.28 -15.15 1.93
C TYR A 4 -12.48 -13.66 1.59
N PHE A 5 -13.69 -13.27 1.17
CA PHE A 5 -13.99 -11.88 0.85
C PHE A 5 -14.11 -11.02 2.11
N ALA A 6 -14.65 -11.56 3.20
CA ALA A 6 -14.71 -10.87 4.49
C ALA A 6 -13.31 -10.59 5.05
N ASP A 7 -12.39 -11.54 4.88
CA ASP A 7 -10.99 -11.44 5.28
C ASP A 7 -10.23 -10.39 4.45
N ALA A 8 -10.41 -10.38 3.13
CA ALA A 8 -9.88 -9.35 2.25
C ALA A 8 -10.39 -7.94 2.63
N LEU A 9 -11.69 -7.82 2.97
CA LEU A 9 -12.26 -6.56 3.48
C LEU A 9 -11.67 -6.15 4.83
N GLY A 10 -11.32 -7.11 5.70
CA GLY A 10 -10.61 -6.85 6.96
C GLY A 10 -9.26 -6.18 6.72
N VAL A 11 -8.46 -6.74 5.82
CA VAL A 11 -7.17 -6.17 5.39
C VAL A 11 -7.35 -4.77 4.79
N MET A 12 -8.32 -4.59 3.90
CA MET A 12 -8.59 -3.26 3.30
C MET A 12 -9.01 -2.22 4.33
N ARG A 13 -9.83 -2.59 5.32
CA ARG A 13 -10.22 -1.67 6.41
C ARG A 13 -9.01 -1.23 7.25
N ALA A 14 -8.11 -2.16 7.57
CA ALA A 14 -6.89 -1.84 8.31
C ALA A 14 -6.01 -0.87 7.51
N LEU A 15 -5.86 -1.07 6.19
CA LEU A 15 -5.14 -0.15 5.32
C LEU A 15 -5.82 1.23 5.26
N ASN A 16 -7.14 1.29 5.12
CA ASN A 16 -7.89 2.54 5.03
C ASN A 16 -7.89 3.35 6.34
N GLY A 17 -7.66 2.72 7.49
CA GLY A 17 -7.49 3.40 8.78
C GLY A 17 -6.06 3.90 9.06
N SER A 18 -5.11 3.60 8.17
CA SER A 18 -3.68 3.79 8.41
C SER A 18 -3.15 5.17 8.01
N ALA A 19 -1.89 5.46 8.34
CA ALA A 19 -1.19 6.65 7.85
C ALA A 19 -1.00 6.61 6.32
N VAL A 20 -1.00 5.43 5.70
CA VAL A 20 -0.90 5.27 4.23
C VAL A 20 -2.10 5.91 3.54
N GLN A 21 -3.33 5.64 4.02
CA GLN A 21 -4.53 6.23 3.44
C GLN A 21 -4.51 7.76 3.55
N LYS A 22 -4.13 8.28 4.72
CA LYS A 22 -4.04 9.73 4.96
C LYS A 22 -3.00 10.40 4.06
N LEU A 23 -1.87 9.73 3.84
CA LEU A 23 -0.80 10.20 2.97
C LEU A 23 -1.27 10.32 1.51
N PHE A 24 -1.91 9.28 0.98
CA PHE A 24 -2.43 9.32 -0.39
C PHE A 24 -3.52 10.38 -0.55
N ALA A 25 -4.44 10.50 0.41
CA ALA A 25 -5.50 11.49 0.39
C ALA A 25 -4.96 12.94 0.37
N SER A 26 -3.85 13.21 1.08
CA SER A 26 -3.24 14.54 1.11
C SER A 26 -2.37 14.87 -0.11
N HIS A 27 -2.03 13.87 -0.94
CA HIS A 27 -1.15 14.01 -2.10
C HIS A 27 -1.87 13.84 -3.45
N ILE A 28 -3.20 13.84 -3.49
CA ILE A 28 -3.96 13.79 -4.75
C ILE A 28 -3.51 14.92 -5.68
N GLY A 29 -3.16 14.56 -6.92
CA GLY A 29 -2.62 15.47 -7.94
C GLY A 29 -1.14 15.82 -7.76
N GLN A 30 -0.49 15.35 -6.70
CA GLN A 30 0.89 15.66 -6.35
C GLN A 30 1.79 14.43 -6.48
N PHE A 31 3.09 14.67 -6.66
CA PHE A 31 4.10 13.62 -6.64
C PHE A 31 4.28 13.09 -5.22
N LEU A 32 4.27 11.76 -5.09
CA LEU A 32 4.51 11.05 -3.84
C LEU A 32 5.67 10.06 -4.03
N SER A 33 6.67 10.14 -3.15
CA SER A 33 7.84 9.26 -3.23
C SER A 33 7.57 7.90 -2.61
N PHE A 34 8.23 6.84 -3.12
CA PHE A 34 8.18 5.53 -2.48
C PHE A 34 8.69 5.56 -1.04
N ASN A 35 9.68 6.41 -0.75
CA ASN A 35 10.25 6.54 0.57
C ASN A 35 9.22 7.04 1.60
N ASP A 36 8.38 8.02 1.21
CA ASP A 36 7.32 8.52 2.09
C ASP A 36 6.22 7.48 2.29
N ILE A 37 5.86 6.75 1.23
CA ILE A 37 4.93 5.62 1.32
C ILE A 37 5.48 4.55 2.27
N SER A 38 6.73 4.14 2.08
CA SER A 38 7.44 3.16 2.92
C SER A 38 7.42 3.55 4.39
N LYS A 39 7.70 4.82 4.71
CA LYS A 39 7.63 5.35 6.08
C LYS A 39 6.21 5.33 6.65
N ALA A 40 5.18 5.63 5.85
CA ALA A 40 3.80 5.55 6.30
C ALA A 40 3.36 4.12 6.62
N PHE A 41 3.89 3.13 5.87
CA PHE A 41 3.74 1.71 6.22
C PHE A 41 4.43 1.39 7.54
N ASP A 42 5.70 1.80 7.71
CA ASP A 42 6.44 1.57 8.96
C ASP A 42 5.73 2.18 10.18
N GLN A 43 5.18 3.38 10.03
CA GLN A 43 4.42 4.06 11.08
C GLN A 43 3.14 3.30 11.45
N SER A 44 2.46 2.69 10.48
CA SER A 44 1.14 2.10 10.68
C SER A 44 1.19 0.63 11.08
N PHE A 45 2.19 -0.10 10.59
CA PHE A 45 2.26 -1.56 10.65
C PHE A 45 3.57 -2.08 11.26
N GLY A 46 4.42 -1.18 11.80
CA GLY A 46 5.65 -1.53 12.48
C GLY A 46 6.89 -1.40 11.59
N ALA A 47 8.04 -1.25 12.24
CA ALA A 47 9.32 -1.02 11.56
C ALA A 47 9.63 -2.11 10.53
N GLY A 48 9.95 -1.70 9.30
CA GLY A 48 10.28 -2.58 8.19
C GLY A 48 9.06 -2.97 7.34
N ALA A 49 7.83 -2.66 7.73
CA ALA A 49 6.65 -2.92 6.91
C ALA A 49 6.78 -2.34 5.48
N GLY A 50 7.37 -1.15 5.34
CA GLY A 50 7.59 -0.51 4.04
C GLY A 50 8.50 -1.31 3.10
N ALA A 51 9.41 -2.14 3.62
CA ALA A 51 10.26 -3.01 2.80
C ALA A 51 9.53 -4.21 2.19
N ARG A 52 8.26 -4.44 2.57
CA ARG A 52 7.40 -5.52 2.05
C ARG A 52 6.36 -4.98 1.06
N VAL A 53 6.51 -3.72 0.66
CA VAL A 53 5.65 -3.05 -0.31
C VAL A 53 6.39 -2.87 -1.62
N ARG A 54 5.72 -3.17 -2.72
CA ARG A 54 6.18 -2.85 -4.07
C ARG A 54 5.25 -1.81 -4.67
N MET A 55 5.82 -0.79 -5.32
CA MET A 55 5.06 0.21 -6.03
C MET A 55 5.26 0.05 -7.54
N GLN A 56 4.16 0.13 -8.29
CA GLN A 56 4.20 0.22 -9.74
C GLN A 56 3.77 1.61 -10.17
N CYS A 57 4.43 2.10 -11.22
CA CYS A 57 4.08 3.35 -11.84
C CYS A 57 4.03 3.19 -13.35
N VAL A 58 3.15 3.95 -13.99
CA VAL A 58 2.99 3.99 -15.43
C VAL A 58 3.26 5.39 -15.94
N ARG A 59 3.75 5.51 -17.18
CA ARG A 59 3.85 6.81 -17.84
C ARG A 59 2.54 7.09 -18.56
N ASP A 60 1.95 8.23 -18.26
CA ASP A 60 0.78 8.77 -18.95
C ASP A 60 1.03 10.24 -19.29
N ASN A 61 0.89 10.62 -20.57
CA ASN A 61 1.06 12.01 -21.03
C ASN A 61 2.32 12.72 -20.51
N GLY A 62 3.44 12.00 -20.41
CA GLY A 62 4.72 12.52 -19.88
C GLY A 62 4.81 12.62 -18.35
N ARG A 63 3.73 12.28 -17.63
CA ARG A 63 3.68 12.16 -16.17
C ARG A 63 3.94 10.72 -15.75
N LEU A 64 4.64 10.53 -14.64
CA LEU A 64 4.77 9.21 -13.99
C LEU A 64 3.67 9.12 -12.92
N ILE A 65 2.75 8.18 -13.06
CA ILE A 65 1.56 8.00 -12.21
C ILE A 65 1.72 6.74 -11.36
N ILE A 66 1.37 6.79 -10.07
CA ILE A 66 1.31 5.60 -9.23
C ILE A 66 0.08 4.79 -9.64
N SER A 67 0.29 3.57 -10.13
CA SER A 67 -0.78 2.70 -10.63
C SER A 67 -1.17 1.59 -9.67
N GLU A 68 -0.22 1.10 -8.86
CA GLU A 68 -0.48 0.00 -7.92
C GLU A 68 0.48 0.02 -6.73
N LEU A 69 -0.04 -0.39 -5.57
CA LEU A 69 0.77 -0.89 -4.46
C LEU A 69 0.48 -2.39 -4.27
N THR A 70 1.53 -3.21 -4.32
CA THR A 70 1.47 -4.62 -3.92
C THR A 70 2.03 -4.76 -2.50
N ILE A 71 1.26 -5.32 -1.57
CA ILE A 71 1.67 -5.56 -0.18
C ILE A 71 1.95 -7.05 -0.01
N GLY A 72 3.16 -7.40 0.43
CA GLY A 72 3.49 -8.78 0.79
C GLY A 72 2.80 -9.18 2.09
N LEU A 73 2.09 -10.31 2.08
CA LEU A 73 1.42 -10.90 3.24
C LEU A 73 1.82 -12.37 3.33
N ASN A 74 2.01 -12.88 4.55
CA ASN A 74 2.30 -14.29 4.79
C ASN A 74 1.60 -14.79 6.06
N GLY A 75 1.05 -16.01 5.99
CA GLY A 75 0.21 -16.61 7.03
C GLY A 75 -1.27 -16.63 6.67
N ASP A 76 -2.09 -17.15 7.59
CA ASP A 76 -3.53 -17.26 7.39
C ASP A 76 -4.22 -15.92 7.64
N ILE A 77 -5.02 -15.48 6.66
CA ILE A 77 -5.89 -14.32 6.81
C ILE A 77 -7.20 -14.83 7.39
N THR A 78 -7.51 -14.36 8.59
CA THR A 78 -8.71 -14.68 9.37
C THR A 78 -9.31 -13.37 9.87
N PRO A 79 -10.54 -13.38 10.39
CA PRO A 79 -11.17 -12.17 10.92
C PRO A 79 -10.40 -11.50 12.08
N GLN A 80 -9.53 -12.25 12.76
CA GLN A 80 -8.69 -11.78 13.87
C GLN A 80 -7.24 -11.48 13.45
N SER A 81 -6.87 -11.74 12.18
CA SER A 81 -5.50 -11.53 11.72
C SER A 81 -5.13 -10.05 11.74
N SER A 82 -3.95 -9.77 12.31
CA SER A 82 -3.34 -8.44 12.29
C SER A 82 -2.65 -8.21 10.95
N LEU A 83 -3.00 -7.12 10.27
CA LEU A 83 -2.31 -6.73 9.04
C LEU A 83 -0.81 -6.49 9.29
N ALA A 84 -0.45 -5.97 10.46
CA ALA A 84 0.95 -5.77 10.83
C ALA A 84 1.72 -7.09 10.91
N ASP A 85 1.11 -8.12 11.52
CA ASP A 85 1.75 -9.44 11.68
C ASP A 85 1.92 -10.14 10.34
N LEU A 86 0.90 -10.07 9.47
CA LEU A 86 0.96 -10.63 8.12
C LEU A 86 2.05 -9.97 7.26
N ILE A 87 2.22 -8.65 7.36
CA ILE A 87 3.27 -7.90 6.67
C ILE A 87 4.64 -8.28 7.24
N ALA A 88 4.78 -8.36 8.57
CA ALA A 88 6.04 -8.69 9.23
C ALA A 88 6.53 -10.10 8.87
N ALA A 89 5.61 -11.05 8.69
CA ALA A 89 5.90 -12.42 8.28
C ALA A 89 6.29 -12.56 6.78
N ALA A 90 6.08 -11.53 5.96
CA ALA A 90 6.39 -11.54 4.54
C ALA A 90 7.86 -11.21 4.26
N GLN A 91 8.38 -11.79 3.18
CA GLN A 91 9.73 -11.50 2.69
C GLN A 91 9.82 -10.08 2.11
N PRO A 92 10.94 -9.36 2.29
CA PRO A 92 11.16 -8.07 1.64
C PRO A 92 11.06 -8.15 0.11
N THR A 93 10.63 -7.07 -0.51
CA THR A 93 10.52 -6.94 -1.96
C THR A 93 11.24 -5.70 -2.46
N LYS A 94 11.35 -5.56 -3.78
CA LYS A 94 11.96 -4.40 -4.44
C LYS A 94 10.91 -3.67 -5.26
N THR A 95 11.05 -2.35 -5.29
CA THR A 95 10.30 -1.47 -6.17
C THR A 95 11.25 -0.91 -7.21
N GLU A 96 10.82 -0.91 -8.48
CA GLU A 96 11.53 -0.21 -9.55
C GLU A 96 10.99 1.21 -9.72
N CYS A 97 9.78 1.50 -9.22
CA CYS A 97 9.25 2.86 -9.21
C CYS A 97 9.74 3.64 -7.98
N PRO A 98 10.43 4.79 -8.16
CA PRO A 98 10.89 5.63 -7.05
C PRO A 98 9.79 6.57 -6.50
N GLY A 99 8.71 6.79 -7.24
CA GLY A 99 7.63 7.72 -6.92
C GLY A 99 6.80 8.08 -8.14
N GLY A 100 5.60 8.61 -7.94
CA GLY A 100 4.73 9.05 -9.03
C GLY A 100 3.64 9.97 -8.52
N ILE A 101 2.85 10.53 -9.44
CA ILE A 101 1.70 11.36 -9.09
C ILE A 101 0.57 10.46 -8.62
N VAL A 102 -0.08 10.85 -7.51
CA VAL A 102 -1.32 10.24 -7.05
C VAL A 102 -2.45 10.78 -7.92
N ASP A 103 -3.08 9.92 -8.71
CA ASP A 103 -4.15 10.33 -9.60
C ASP A 103 -5.46 10.58 -8.85
N ALA A 104 -6.27 11.50 -9.36
CA ALA A 104 -7.62 11.70 -8.86
C ALA A 104 -8.54 10.61 -9.41
N VAL A 105 -9.50 10.15 -8.61
CA VAL A 105 -10.49 9.17 -9.06
C VAL A 105 -11.28 9.75 -10.24
N GLY A 106 -11.43 8.98 -11.33
CA GLY A 106 -12.24 9.35 -12.49
C GLY A 106 -11.51 10.14 -13.59
N ALA A 107 -10.19 10.26 -13.54
CA ALA A 107 -9.38 10.94 -14.56
C ALA A 107 -8.88 10.02 -15.70
N GLN A 108 -9.40 8.79 -15.82
CA GLN A 108 -8.99 7.78 -16.81
C GLN A 108 -10.06 7.54 -17.87
#